data_AF-W5NQ04-F1
#
_entry.id   AF-W5NQ04-F1
#
_cell.length_a   1.000
_cell.length_b   1.000
_cell.length_c   1.000
_cell.angle_alpha   90.00
_cell.angle_beta   90.00
_cell.angle_gamma   90.00
#
_symmetry.space_group_name_H-M   'P 1'
#
loop_
_entity.id
_entity.type
_entity.pdbx_description
1 polymer ?
#
loop_
_entity_poly.entity_id
_entity_poly.type
_entity_poly.pdbx_seq_one_letter_code
_entity_poly.pdbx_strand_id
1 'polypeptide(L)' 'MDLAVVLVLCLSCLLLLSLWKQSSGKEKLLPGPTPLPILANTLQLDVNDISKSLSNVSKFYAPPVACKHILI' A
#
# COMPACT_ATOMS: atom_id res chain seq x y z
N MET A 1 -8.37 -27.19 3.61
CA MET A 1 -7.16 -26.41 3.94
C MET A 1 -6.95 -26.52 5.43
N ASP A 2 -5.93 -27.26 5.85
CA ASP A 2 -5.64 -27.45 7.26
C ASP A 2 -5.40 -26.10 7.94
N LEU A 3 -6.11 -25.84 9.04
CA LEU A 3 -5.98 -24.60 9.81
C LEU A 3 -4.52 -24.33 10.20
N ALA A 4 -3.75 -25.40 10.40
CA ALA A 4 -2.30 -25.33 10.64
C ALA A 4 -1.53 -24.75 9.45
N VAL A 5 -1.86 -25.12 8.21
CA VAL A 5 -1.21 -24.59 7.00
C VAL A 5 -1.52 -23.11 6.84
N VAL A 6 -2.77 -22.70 7.08
CA VAL A 6 -3.17 -21.29 7.04
C VAL A 6 -2.43 -20.49 8.12
N LEU A 7 -2.31 -21.03 9.33
CA LEU A 7 -1.62 -20.38 10.45
C LEU A 7 -0.12 -20.24 10.16
N VAL A 8 0.53 -21.29 9.68
CA VAL A 8 1.96 -21.27 9.30
C VAL A 8 2.21 -20.28 8.16
N LEU A 9 1.36 -20.28 7.14
CA LEU A 9 1.48 -19.33 6.03
C LEU A 9 1.30 -17.89 6.52
N CYS A 10 0.29 -17.63 7.34
CA CYS A 10 0.04 -16.31 7.92
C CYS A 10 1.24 -15.83 8.75
N LEU A 11 1.76 -16.67 9.65
CA LEU A 11 2.94 -16.36 10.45
C LEU A 11 4.16 -16.09 9.58
N SER A 12 4.39 -16.89 8.53
CA SER A 12 5.50 -16.69 7.60
C SER A 12 5.36 -15.36 6.83
N CYS A 13 4.16 -15.01 6.37
CA CYS A 13 3.88 -13.75 5.70
C CYS A 13 4.10 -12.56 6.63
N LEU A 14 3.64 -12.64 7.89
CA LEU A 14 3.84 -11.58 8.88
C LEU A 14 5.32 -11.38 9.21
N LEU A 15 6.08 -12.47 9.34
CA LEU A 15 7.53 -12.41 9.55
C LEU A 15 8.25 -11.77 8.37
N LEU A 16 7.88 -12.14 7.13
CA LEU A 16 8.44 -11.54 5.91
C LEU A 16 8.12 -10.04 5.81
N LEU A 17 6.87 -9.63 6.09
CA LEU A 17 6.47 -8.22 6.12
C LEU A 17 7.22 -7.43 7.20
N SER A 18 7.44 -8.05 8.36
CA SER A 18 8.22 -7.43 9.44
C SER A 18 9.69 -7.23 9.05
N LEU A 19 10.31 -8.23 8.42
CA LEU A 19 11.68 -8.15 7.89
C LEU A 19 11.79 -7.11 6.78
N TRP A 20 10.82 -7.05 5.87
CA TRP A 20 10.74 -6.03 4.82
C TRP A 20 10.65 -4.63 5.41
N LYS A 21 9.74 -4.42 6.37
CA LYS A 21 9.55 -3.14 7.05
C LYS A 21 10.78 -2.73 7.85
N GLN A 22 11.46 -3.68 8.47
CA GLN A 22 12.74 -3.44 9.13
C GLN A 22 13.82 -3.06 8.12
N SER A 23 13.86 -3.70 6.95
CA SER A 23 14.77 -3.35 5.84
C SER A 23 14.47 -1.95 5.30
N SER A 24 13.20 -1.56 5.21
CA SER A 24 12.77 -0.20 4.86
C SER A 24 13.11 0.82 5.95
N GLY A 25 13.17 0.43 7.22
CA GLY A 25 13.59 1.30 8.34
C GLY A 25 15.10 1.39 8.56
N LYS A 26 15.92 0.68 7.76
CA LYS A 26 17.39 0.72 7.78
C LYS A 26 17.98 1.79 6.87
N GLU A 27 17.21 2.81 6.49
CA GLU A 27 17.68 4.12 6.01
C GLU A 27 18.44 4.91 7.10
N LYS A 28 19.25 4.23 7.92
CA LYS A 28 20.20 4.86 8.86
C LYS A 28 21.44 5.31 8.10
N LEU A 29 21.31 6.37 7.30
CA LEU A 29 22.46 7.19 6.89
C LEU A 29 22.12 8.68 6.72
N LEU A 30 20.96 9.17 7.15
CA LEU A 30 20.73 10.61 7.26
C LEU A 30 20.43 10.98 8.73
N PRO A 31 21.42 11.50 9.48
CA PRO A 31 21.16 12.25 10.70
C PRO A 31 20.58 13.61 10.26
N GLY A 32 19.29 13.62 9.91
CA GLY A 32 18.63 14.74 9.23
C GLY A 32 17.17 14.40 8.92
N PRO A 33 16.31 15.40 8.67
CA PRO A 33 14.89 15.39 8.99
C PRO A 33 14.12 14.24 8.31
N THR A 34 13.29 13.61 9.15
CA THR A 34 12.23 12.59 8.97
C THR A 34 12.27 11.72 7.69
N PRO A 35 12.13 10.38 7.78
CA PRO A 35 12.02 9.48 6.62
C PRO A 35 10.71 9.59 5.82
N LEU A 36 9.75 10.42 6.26
CA LEU A 36 8.44 10.56 5.64
C LEU A 36 8.32 11.46 4.38
N PRO A 37 9.14 12.49 4.09
CA PRO A 37 8.91 13.38 2.95
C PRO A 37 9.10 12.69 1.59
N ILE A 38 10.11 11.83 1.46
CA ILE A 38 10.38 11.11 0.20
C ILE A 38 9.38 9.99 0.00
N LEU A 39 9.14 9.18 1.05
CA LEU A 39 8.10 8.16 1.00
C LEU A 39 6.70 8.77 0.82
N ALA A 40 6.42 9.95 1.39
CA ALA A 40 5.15 10.65 1.18
C ALA A 40 5.03 11.23 -0.23
N ASN A 41 6.12 11.64 -0.89
CA ASN A 41 6.06 12.05 -2.29
C ASN A 41 5.79 10.85 -3.21
N THR A 42 6.46 9.72 -2.96
CA THR A 42 6.22 8.48 -3.73
C THR A 42 4.87 7.87 -3.41
N LEU A 43 4.41 7.88 -2.15
CA LEU A 43 3.08 7.42 -1.74
C LEU A 43 1.99 8.33 -2.30
N GLN A 44 2.19 9.66 -2.33
CA GLN A 44 1.22 10.57 -2.95
C GLN A 44 1.17 10.37 -4.47
N LEU A 45 2.33 10.18 -5.13
CA LEU A 45 2.40 9.88 -6.56
C LEU A 45 1.72 8.53 -6.88
N ASP A 46 2.06 7.48 -6.12
CA ASP A 46 1.50 6.14 -6.24
C ASP A 46 -0.01 6.12 -5.96
N VAL A 47 -0.48 6.79 -4.90
CA VAL A 47 -1.92 6.91 -4.60
C VAL A 47 -2.65 7.68 -5.71
N ASN A 48 -2.05 8.71 -6.30
CA ASN A 48 -2.66 9.45 -7.41
C ASN A 48 -2.76 8.60 -8.70
N ASP A 49 -1.71 7.85 -9.04
CA ASP A 49 -1.72 6.94 -10.19
C ASP A 49 -2.62 5.72 -9.96
N ILE A 50 -2.66 5.17 -8.74
CA ILE A 50 -3.60 4.12 -8.34
C ILE A 50 -5.04 4.64 -8.40
N SER A 51 -5.31 5.86 -7.92
CA SER A 51 -6.65 6.47 -7.99
C SER A 51 -7.11 6.63 -9.44
N LYS A 52 -6.21 7.08 -10.33
CA LYS A 52 -6.48 7.20 -11.76
C LYS A 52 -6.71 5.83 -12.43
N SER A 53 -5.88 4.84 -12.12
CA SER A 53 -6.02 3.46 -12.62
C SER A 53 -7.32 2.83 -12.13
N LEU A 54 -7.64 2.98 -10.84
CA LEU A 54 -8.87 2.51 -10.21
C LEU A 54 -10.09 3.23 -10.78
N SER A 55 -10.01 4.52 -11.11
CA SER A 55 -11.07 5.24 -11.82
C SER A 55 -11.32 4.65 -13.22
N ASN A 56 -10.27 4.28 -13.95
CA ASN A 56 -10.40 3.67 -15.27
C ASN A 56 -10.95 2.24 -15.22
N VAL A 57 -10.53 1.45 -14.22
CA VAL A 57 -11.08 0.11 -13.96
C VAL A 57 -12.53 0.22 -13.48
N SER A 58 -12.83 1.16 -12.59
CA SER A 58 -14.20 1.45 -12.14
C SER A 58 -15.11 1.86 -13.30
N LYS A 59 -14.64 2.64 -14.27
CA LYS A 59 -15.43 2.94 -15.48
C LYS A 59 -15.75 1.70 -16.33
N PHE A 60 -14.91 0.66 -16.28
CA PHE A 60 -15.13 -0.56 -17.04
C PHE A 60 -16.04 -1.56 -16.32
N TYR A 61 -16.06 -1.55 -14.99
CA TYR A 61 -16.82 -2.51 -14.17
C TYR A 61 -18.01 -1.91 -13.41
N ALA A 62 -18.14 -0.59 -13.30
CA ALA A 62 -19.21 0.08 -12.55
C ALA A 62 -20.28 0.70 -13.47
N PRO A 63 -21.58 0.47 -13.19
CA PRO A 63 -22.66 1.25 -13.78
C PRO A 63 -22.54 2.74 -13.39
N PRO A 64 -22.98 3.69 -14.23
CA PRO A 64 -22.68 5.13 -14.13
C PRO A 64 -23.21 5.90 -12.89
N VAL A 65 -23.61 5.23 -11.81
CA VAL A 65 -24.42 5.82 -10.72
C VAL A 65 -23.74 5.95 -9.36
N ALA A 66 -22.42 5.73 -9.23
CA ALA A 66 -21.75 5.83 -7.91
C ALA A 66 -20.48 6.72 -7.86
N CYS A 67 -20.19 7.53 -8.88
CA CYS A 67 -19.01 8.40 -8.89
C CYS A 67 -19.30 9.84 -8.45
N LYS A 68 -20.19 10.04 -7.47
CA LYS A 68 -20.53 11.38 -6.94
C LYS A 68 -20.55 11.41 -5.42
N HIS A 69 -19.67 10.67 -4.74
CA HIS A 69 -19.48 10.81 -3.29
C HIS A 69 -18.05 10.49 -2.82
N ILE A 70 -17.05 10.77 -3.64
CA ILE A 70 -15.63 10.73 -3.22
C ILE A 70 -14.89 11.87 -3.92
N LEU A 71 -15.48 13.05 -3.86
CA LEU A 71 -14.80 14.31 -4.16
C LEU A 71 -15.52 15.45 -3.41
N ILE A 72 -15.54 15.35 -2.08
CA ILE A 72 -15.68 16.47 -1.14
C ILE A 72 -14.68 16.20 -0.03
#